data_AF-A0A420RZ35-F1
#
_entry.id   AF-A0A420RZ35-F1
#
_cell.length_a   1.000
_cell.length_b   1.000
_cell.length_c   1.000
_cell.angle_alpha   90.00
_cell.angle_beta   90.00
_cell.angle_gamma   90.00
#
_symmetry.space_group_name_H-M   'P 1'
#
loop_
_entity.id
_entity.type
_entity.pdbx_description
1 polymer ?
#
loop_
_entity_poly.entity_id
_entity_poly.type
_entity_poly.pdbx_seq_one_letter_code
_entity_poly.pdbx_strand_id
1 'polypeptide(L)'
;MSAPSHQKSQGRAPYHEYLFDIYQDKLLRGSGPIMTTNTNLLQEEAKKVMSPEGFNYVYGGAGDGSTMYANRLAFQQWKLIPRMMKPTLPRDLRISLFGKAYEK
;
A
#
# COMPACT_ATOMS: atom_id res chain seq x y z
N MET A 1 20.12 -0.48 26.43
CA MET A 1 19.08 0.31 25.74
C MET A 1 17.98 -0.67 25.34
N SER A 2 16.90 -0.74 26.12
CA SER A 2 15.80 -1.68 25.87
C SER A 2 14.99 -1.25 24.65
N ALA A 3 14.75 -2.18 23.73
CA ALA A 3 13.84 -1.98 22.62
C ALA A 3 12.45 -1.59 23.15
N PRO A 4 11.75 -0.62 22.54
CA PRO A 4 10.39 -0.30 22.93
C PRO A 4 9.52 -1.54 22.73
N SER A 5 8.93 -2.02 23.82
CA SER A 5 7.97 -3.12 23.81
C SER A 5 6.73 -2.68 23.05
N HIS A 6 6.53 -3.20 21.84
CA HIS A 6 5.27 -3.05 21.12
C HIS A 6 4.18 -3.82 21.87
N GLN A 7 3.41 -3.12 22.70
CA GLN A 7 2.15 -3.63 23.21
C GLN A 7 1.24 -3.86 21.99
N LYS A 8 1.02 -5.14 21.66
CA LYS A 8 0.03 -5.54 20.65
C LYS A 8 -1.35 -5.11 21.16
N SER A 9 -1.85 -3.98 20.67
CA SER A 9 -3.25 -3.63 20.85
C SER A 9 -4.11 -4.68 20.12
N GLN A 10 -5.27 -5.01 20.68
CA GLN A 10 -6.18 -6.06 20.20
C GLN A 10 -6.89 -5.69 18.88
N GLY A 11 -6.26 -4.85 18.05
CA GLY A 11 -6.72 -4.39 16.74
C GLY A 11 -5.56 -4.38 15.76
N ARG A 12 -5.87 -4.49 14.46
CA ARG A 12 -4.87 -4.60 13.39
C ARG A 12 -3.99 -3.30 13.40
N ALA A 13 -2.66 -3.44 13.44
CA ALA A 13 -1.68 -2.35 13.60
C ALA A 13 -1.89 -1.11 12.66
N PRO A 14 -1.54 0.12 13.08
CA PRO A 14 -1.44 1.31 12.23
C PRO A 14 -0.65 1.04 10.93
N TYR A 15 -1.09 1.57 9.78
CA TYR A 15 -0.50 1.22 8.47
C TYR A 15 1.00 1.48 8.33
N HIS A 16 1.56 2.44 9.06
CA HIS A 16 2.99 2.72 9.02
C HIS A 16 3.83 1.64 9.72
N GLU A 17 3.24 0.82 10.58
CA GLU A 17 3.96 -0.24 11.30
C GLU A 17 4.46 -1.36 10.38
N TYR A 18 3.76 -1.62 9.26
CA TYR A 18 4.23 -2.58 8.25
C TYR A 18 5.62 -2.25 7.70
N LEU A 19 6.00 -0.97 7.67
CA LEU A 19 7.34 -0.57 7.24
C LEU A 19 8.40 -1.05 8.23
N PHE A 20 8.13 -0.95 9.54
CA PHE A 20 9.04 -1.42 10.58
C PHE A 20 9.19 -2.95 10.53
N ASP A 21 8.11 -3.68 10.32
CA ASP A 21 8.14 -5.13 10.16
C ASP A 21 9.05 -5.56 9.00
N ILE A 22 8.92 -4.91 7.83
CA ILE A 22 9.76 -5.20 6.66
C ILE A 22 11.25 -4.96 6.95
N TYR A 23 11.58 -3.84 7.63
CA TYR A 23 12.97 -3.55 7.99
C TYR A 23 13.52 -4.52 9.03
N GLN A 24 12.72 -4.84 10.04
CA GLN A 24 13.10 -5.77 11.10
C GLN A 24 13.36 -7.16 10.54
N ASP A 25 12.49 -7.68 9.68
CA ASP A 25 12.65 -8.98 9.05
C ASP A 25 13.90 -9.02 8.18
N LYS A 26 14.15 -7.97 7.39
CA LYS A 26 15.37 -7.90 6.56
C LYS A 26 16.64 -7.85 7.41
N LEU A 27 16.65 -7.08 8.49
CA LEU A 27 17.83 -6.89 9.34
C LEU A 27 18.12 -8.11 10.22
N LEU A 28 17.10 -8.68 10.86
CA LEU A 28 17.26 -9.73 11.87
C LEU A 28 17.17 -11.14 11.29
N ARG A 29 16.35 -11.33 10.25
CA ARG A 29 16.08 -12.66 9.67
C ARG A 29 16.70 -12.83 8.29
N GLY A 30 17.22 -11.76 7.69
CA GLY A 30 17.71 -11.76 6.31
C GLY A 30 16.61 -11.96 5.27
N SER A 31 15.34 -12.01 5.68
CA SER A 31 14.18 -12.23 4.81
C SER A 31 13.65 -10.89 4.31
N GLY A 32 13.71 -10.67 2.99
CA GLY A 32 13.07 -9.53 2.35
C GLY A 32 11.56 -9.73 2.14
N PRO A 33 10.84 -8.69 1.72
CA PRO A 33 9.43 -8.83 1.33
C PRO A 33 9.30 -9.78 0.13
N ILE A 34 8.23 -10.57 0.11
CA ILE A 34 7.96 -11.60 -0.91
C ILE A 34 7.83 -10.99 -2.32
N MET A 35 7.38 -9.74 -2.39
CA MET A 35 7.25 -8.97 -3.62
C MET A 35 7.82 -7.57 -3.44
N THR A 36 8.00 -6.87 -4.55
CA THR A 36 8.46 -5.47 -4.54
C THR A 36 7.53 -4.56 -3.73
N THR A 37 8.12 -3.65 -2.96
CA THR A 37 7.39 -2.57 -2.27
C THR A 37 7.09 -1.38 -3.20
N ASN A 38 7.65 -1.36 -4.41
CA ASN A 38 7.37 -0.37 -5.42
C ASN A 38 6.15 -0.79 -6.25
N THR A 39 5.04 -0.10 -6.06
CA THR A 39 3.77 -0.39 -6.75
C THR A 39 3.86 -0.27 -8.27
N ASN A 40 4.80 0.53 -8.80
CA ASN A 40 5.01 0.67 -10.24
C ASN A 40 5.61 -0.58 -10.88
N LEU A 41 6.25 -1.45 -10.08
CA LEU A 41 6.90 -2.67 -10.55
C LEU A 41 6.04 -3.91 -10.34
N LEU A 42 4.97 -3.83 -9.55
CA LEU A 42 4.12 -4.99 -9.24
C LEU A 42 3.53 -5.66 -10.49
N GLN A 43 3.16 -4.87 -11.49
CA GLN A 43 2.64 -5.40 -12.76
C GLN A 43 3.67 -6.27 -13.49
N GLU A 44 4.91 -5.79 -13.60
CA GLU A 44 5.99 -6.52 -14.28
C GLU A 44 6.42 -7.75 -13.48
N GLU A 45 6.42 -7.68 -12.15
CA GLU A 45 6.65 -8.85 -11.30
C GLU A 45 5.54 -9.89 -11.45
N ALA A 46 4.27 -9.47 -11.49
CA ALA A 46 3.13 -10.37 -11.69
C ALA A 46 3.20 -11.06 -13.06
N LYS A 47 3.58 -10.33 -14.12
CA LYS A 47 3.73 -10.86 -15.48
C LYS A 47 4.74 -12.02 -15.57
N LYS A 48 5.76 -12.04 -14.70
CA LYS A 48 6.78 -13.11 -14.67
C LYS A 48 6.26 -14.44 -14.10
N VAL A 49 5.22 -14.39 -13.26
CA VAL A 49 4.75 -15.55 -12.49
C VAL A 49 3.34 -16.01 -12.87
N MET A 50 2.54 -15.15 -13.50
CA MET A 50 1.18 -15.48 -13.95
C MET A 50 1.17 -16.20 -15.30
N SER A 51 0.12 -16.97 -15.58
CA SER A 51 -0.12 -17.46 -16.94
C SER A 51 -0.41 -16.28 -17.88
N PRO A 52 -0.05 -16.37 -19.17
CA PRO A 52 -0.32 -15.30 -20.13
C PRO A 52 -1.80 -14.92 -20.20
N GLU A 53 -2.71 -15.89 -20.17
CA GLU A 53 -4.16 -15.68 -20.25
C GLU A 53 -4.68 -14.96 -19.00
N GLY A 54 -4.26 -15.40 -17.81
CA GLY A 54 -4.67 -14.81 -16.55
C GLY A 54 -4.13 -13.39 -16.39
N PHE A 55 -2.87 -13.16 -16.78
CA PHE A 55 -2.28 -11.83 -16.78
C PHE A 55 -3.05 -10.90 -17.71
N ASN A 56 -3.27 -11.31 -18.96
CA ASN A 56 -3.97 -10.48 -19.95
C ASN A 56 -5.42 -10.18 -19.56
N TYR A 57 -6.10 -11.11 -18.88
CA TYR A 57 -7.44 -10.88 -18.36
C TYR A 57 -7.48 -9.80 -17.26
N VAL A 58 -6.51 -9.81 -16.34
CA VAL A 58 -6.45 -8.84 -15.23
C VAL A 58 -5.89 -7.48 -15.68
N TYR A 59 -4.87 -7.48 -16.54
CA TYR A 59 -4.22 -6.27 -17.04
C TYR A 59 -5.03 -5.56 -18.13
N GLY A 60 -5.84 -6.30 -18.91
CA GLY A 60 -6.52 -5.78 -20.08
C GLY A 60 -7.44 -4.59 -19.79
N GLY A 61 -7.30 -3.54 -20.60
CA GLY A 61 -8.24 -2.41 -20.66
C GLY A 61 -9.11 -2.49 -21.92
N ALA A 62 -10.17 -1.69 -21.98
CA ALA A 62 -10.97 -1.57 -23.20
C ALA A 62 -10.17 -0.90 -24.32
N GLY A 63 -10.24 -1.46 -25.54
CA GLY A 63 -9.57 -0.92 -26.72
C GLY A 63 -8.05 -0.82 -26.55
N ASP A 64 -7.50 0.35 -26.82
CA ASP A 64 -6.07 0.66 -26.65
C ASP A 64 -5.65 0.95 -25.19
N GLY A 65 -6.61 0.92 -24.25
CA GLY A 65 -6.37 1.22 -22.83
C GLY A 65 -6.23 2.71 -22.53
N SER A 66 -6.52 3.62 -23.48
CA SER A 66 -6.41 5.08 -23.30
C SER A 66 -7.14 5.59 -22.05
N THR A 67 -8.35 5.10 -21.75
CA THR A 67 -9.09 5.46 -20.53
C THR A 67 -8.39 4.96 -19.25
N MET A 68 -7.78 3.77 -19.28
CA MET A 68 -7.03 3.25 -18.14
C MET A 68 -5.81 4.12 -17.84
N TYR A 69 -5.08 4.56 -18.88
CA TYR A 69 -3.98 5.51 -18.73
C TYR A 69 -4.47 6.88 -18.23
N ALA A 70 -5.61 7.36 -18.75
CA ALA A 70 -6.20 8.63 -18.33
C ALA A 70 -6.55 8.64 -16.83
N ASN A 71 -7.07 7.54 -16.28
CA ASN A 71 -7.34 7.41 -14.84
C ASN A 71 -6.07 7.66 -13.99
N ARG A 72 -4.93 7.12 -14.43
CA ARG A 72 -3.65 7.30 -13.73
C ARG A 72 -3.12 8.73 -13.87
N LEU A 73 -3.25 9.33 -15.05
CA LEU A 73 -2.85 10.71 -15.30
C LEU A 73 -3.66 11.71 -14.46
N ALA A 74 -4.94 11.45 -14.21
CA ALA A 74 -5.79 12.31 -13.39
C ALA A 74 -5.21 12.57 -11.99
N PHE A 75 -4.62 11.56 -11.34
CA PHE A 75 -3.98 11.75 -10.04
C PHE A 75 -2.70 12.60 -10.10
N GLN A 76 -2.00 12.62 -11.23
CA GLN A 76 -0.77 13.42 -11.38
C GLN A 76 -1.07 14.92 -11.48
N GLN A 77 -2.30 15.31 -11.82
CA GLN A 77 -2.71 16.71 -11.89
C GLN A 77 -2.79 17.36 -10.51
N TRP A 78 -3.00 16.57 -9.45
CA TRP A 78 -3.16 17.04 -8.08
C TRP A 78 -1.88 16.87 -7.26
N LYS A 79 -1.58 17.86 -6.41
CA LYS A 79 -0.42 17.86 -5.51
C LYS A 79 -0.89 18.05 -4.07
N LEU A 80 -0.38 17.22 -3.17
CA LEU A 80 -0.56 17.42 -1.73
C LEU A 80 0.39 18.54 -1.28
N ILE A 81 -0.15 19.56 -0.63
CA ILE A 81 0.64 20.66 -0.05
C ILE A 81 1.08 20.26 1.36
N PRO A 82 2.39 20.15 1.65
CA PRO A 82 2.87 19.85 2.99
C PRO A 82 2.45 20.93 4.00
N ARG A 83 1.91 20.51 5.15
CA ARG A 83 1.54 21.40 6.26
C ARG A 83 2.43 21.10 7.45
N MET A 84 3.44 21.94 7.65
CA MET A 84 4.47 21.75 8.68
C MET A 84 3.92 22.02 10.09
N MET A 85 4.55 21.39 11.10
CA MET A 85 4.27 21.58 12.53
C MET A 85 2.81 21.33 12.95
N LYS A 86 2.15 20.37 12.29
CA LYS A 86 0.82 19.90 12.71
C LYS A 86 0.95 18.59 13.50
N PRO A 87 0.27 18.45 14.64
CA PRO A 87 0.14 17.14 15.28
C PRO A 87 -0.64 16.23 14.34
N THR A 88 -0.05 15.10 13.96
CA THR A 88 -0.65 14.15 12.99
C THR A 88 -0.84 12.76 13.57
N LEU A 89 -0.49 12.54 14.84
CA LEU A 89 -0.60 11.26 15.52
C LEU A 89 -1.52 11.41 16.75
N PRO A 90 -2.44 10.45 16.98
CA PRO A 90 -2.75 9.29 16.13
C PRO A 90 -3.50 9.70 14.84
N ARG A 91 -3.29 8.95 13.75
CA ARG A 91 -4.09 9.10 12.51
C ARG A 91 -5.35 8.26 12.63
N ASP A 92 -6.51 8.91 12.66
CA ASP A 92 -7.81 8.24 12.57
C ASP A 92 -8.24 8.17 11.10
N LEU A 93 -8.38 6.95 10.58
CA LEU A 93 -8.81 6.66 9.22
C LEU A 93 -10.18 5.95 9.18
N ARG A 94 -10.84 5.82 10.34
CA ARG A 94 -12.15 5.18 10.44
C ARG A 94 -13.20 5.96 9.65
N ILE A 95 -14.14 5.23 9.05
CA ILE A 95 -15.21 5.80 8.24
C ILE A 95 -16.49 4.99 8.45
N SER A 96 -17.65 5.65 8.41
CA SER A 96 -18.96 4.99 8.35
C SER A 96 -19.56 5.16 6.95
N LEU A 97 -19.86 4.04 6.28
CA LEU A 97 -20.54 4.02 4.99
C LEU A 97 -21.86 3.27 5.14
N PHE A 98 -22.97 3.93 4.83
CA PHE A 98 -24.32 3.35 4.87
C PHE A 98 -24.68 2.71 6.22
N GLY A 99 -24.30 3.36 7.32
CA GLY A 99 -24.56 2.86 8.69
C GLY A 99 -23.60 1.76 9.16
N LYS A 100 -22.65 1.33 8.32
CA LYS A 100 -21.61 0.36 8.68
C LYS A 100 -20.30 1.08 8.96
N ALA A 101 -19.76 0.86 10.15
CA ALA A 101 -18.42 1.32 10.52
C ALA A 101 -17.36 0.43 9.85
N TYR A 102 -16.40 1.08 9.21
CA TYR A 102 -15.17 0.50 8.69
C TYR A 102 -14.04 0.94 9.59
N GLU A 103 -13.63 0.02 10.45
CA GLU A 103 -12.49 0.21 11.32
C GLU A 103 -11.22 -0.10 10.55
N LYS A 104 -10.75 0.91 9.80
CA LYS A 104 -9.37 1.13 9.33
C LYS A 104 -9.30 2.03 8.11
#